data_AF-A0A1H1QVJ5-F1
#
_entry.id   AF-A0A1H1QVJ5-F1
#
_cell.length_a   1.000
_cell.length_b   1.000
_cell.length_c   1.000
_cell.angle_alpha   90.00
_cell.angle_beta   90.00
_cell.angle_gamma   90.00
#
_symmetry.space_group_name_H-M   'P 1'
#
loop_
_entity.id
_entity.type
_entity.pdbx_description
1 polymer ?
#
loop_
_entity_poly.entity_id
_entity_poly.type
_entity_poly.pdbx_seq_one_letter_code
_entity_poly.pdbx_strand_id
1 'polypeptide(L)'
;MGIKTLFMPEGMVAPMAPISAAKLPSGEEWGYQIKWDGVRLLAQIGVDKSVQLISRQGLLKNTIYPELVSLLQGCASLLGPCVLDGELISWTGERPSFQRVLQRERTRGYGGSSSMTELSHPDPGIAPWRSSGVAESLRSTSAATTVSQESTGADASLRSTGADASLRSAGDGASLRSTGVAASLRSTGVAASLRSAGAGASLRSLGADATQRSRALASASDDTSRLPDRSADANPLPQAVDGIFPSPPGLVFVLFDLLEVGGRDLRQLPYRERHETLLQLAPLLPSGLLITELYSDGEALWRWVSNAGWEGVVSKRLTAPYREAKKHRDWLKTKTALLIDVNIVGLKVREGQAVSLIMSLDGQYFGSVSLGLTGEMRALLTSQLVPGNAFADRRSQYGNLPFPTLHPDLKGEKIVWLEQPIPCTVTGLEITEAGQLRHPKLASFGRRG
;
A
#
# COMPACT_ATOMS: atom_id res chain seq x y z
N MET A 1 -22.45 -0.62 23.76
CA MET A 1 -21.48 -1.11 22.75
C MET A 1 -22.27 -1.58 21.54
N GLY A 2 -22.35 -0.79 20.48
CA GLY A 2 -23.02 -1.21 19.24
C GLY A 2 -22.11 -2.14 18.45
N ILE A 3 -22.56 -3.36 18.16
CA ILE A 3 -21.91 -4.24 17.19
C ILE A 3 -22.13 -3.58 15.82
N LYS A 4 -21.11 -2.91 15.28
CA LYS A 4 -21.12 -2.49 13.87
C LYS A 4 -21.05 -3.77 13.02
N THR A 5 -22.18 -4.17 12.46
CA THR A 5 -22.23 -5.22 11.43
C THR A 5 -21.33 -4.81 10.28
N LEU A 6 -20.31 -5.61 9.98
CA LEU A 6 -19.48 -5.41 8.80
C LEU A 6 -20.29 -5.85 7.58
N PHE A 7 -20.47 -4.98 6.60
CA PHE A 7 -21.03 -5.35 5.32
C PHE A 7 -19.93 -5.99 4.49
N MET A 8 -19.96 -7.32 4.33
CA MET A 8 -19.09 -8.02 3.39
C MET A 8 -19.89 -8.38 2.14
N PRO A 9 -19.28 -8.32 0.94
CA PRO A 9 -19.88 -8.89 -0.26
C PRO A 9 -20.26 -10.36 -0.06
N GLU A 10 -21.28 -10.82 -0.76
CA GLU A 10 -21.79 -12.18 -0.64
C GLU A 10 -20.70 -13.22 -0.90
N GLY A 11 -20.56 -14.22 -0.01
CA GLY A 11 -19.49 -15.22 -0.06
C GLY A 11 -18.14 -14.78 0.54
N MET A 12 -18.00 -13.51 0.95
CA MET A 12 -16.74 -13.00 1.52
C MET A 12 -16.74 -12.97 3.05
N VAL A 13 -15.56 -13.24 3.61
CA VAL A 13 -15.34 -13.39 5.05
C VAL A 13 -14.63 -12.16 5.60
N ALA A 14 -15.09 -11.67 6.76
CA ALA A 14 -14.49 -10.52 7.40
C ALA A 14 -13.02 -10.82 7.76
N PRO A 15 -12.05 -9.94 7.41
CA PRO A 15 -10.64 -10.21 7.67
C PRO A 15 -10.36 -10.50 9.15
N MET A 16 -9.55 -11.54 9.41
CA MET A 16 -9.03 -11.88 10.73
C MET A 16 -8.20 -10.70 11.25
N ALA A 17 -8.49 -10.28 12.48
CA ALA A 17 -7.95 -9.06 13.06
C ALA A 17 -7.20 -9.36 14.35
N PRO A 18 -5.91 -8.98 14.47
CA PRO A 18 -5.14 -9.28 15.67
C PRO A 18 -5.70 -8.56 16.90
N ILE A 19 -5.64 -9.26 18.03
CA ILE A 19 -6.06 -8.77 19.35
C ILE A 19 -4.86 -8.11 20.03
N SER A 20 -5.08 -6.95 20.67
CA SER A 20 -4.00 -6.26 21.37
C SER A 20 -3.47 -7.09 22.53
N ALA A 21 -2.15 -7.22 22.61
CA ALA A 21 -1.42 -7.83 23.71
C ALA A 21 -0.39 -6.82 24.26
N ALA A 22 -0.18 -6.83 25.58
CA ALA A 22 0.78 -5.94 26.23
C ALA A 22 2.24 -6.40 26.05
N LYS A 23 2.44 -7.70 25.81
CA LYS A 23 3.73 -8.34 25.60
C LYS A 23 3.61 -9.36 24.47
N LEU A 24 4.72 -9.68 23.83
CA LEU A 24 4.76 -10.79 22.89
C LEU A 24 4.45 -12.10 23.63
N PRO A 25 3.61 -12.98 23.06
CA PRO A 25 3.52 -14.34 23.53
C PRO A 25 4.85 -15.06 23.29
N SER A 26 5.11 -16.11 24.06
CA SER A 26 6.27 -17.00 23.92
C SER A 26 5.82 -18.44 23.70
N GLY A 27 6.68 -19.27 23.12
CA GLY A 27 6.41 -20.67 22.80
C GLY A 27 6.58 -21.00 21.32
N GLU A 28 6.92 -22.25 21.02
CA GLU A 28 7.18 -22.75 19.65
C GLU A 28 5.94 -22.76 18.77
N GLU A 29 4.75 -22.63 19.36
CA GLU A 29 3.50 -22.56 18.60
C GLU A 29 3.27 -21.19 17.93
N TRP A 30 4.12 -20.20 18.20
CA TRP A 30 4.00 -18.84 17.68
C TRP A 30 5.02 -18.56 16.57
N GLY A 31 4.55 -17.92 15.50
CA GLY A 31 5.38 -17.22 14.55
C GLY A 31 5.15 -15.71 14.64
N TYR A 32 6.17 -14.94 14.30
CA TYR A 32 6.19 -13.48 14.48
C TYR A 32 6.42 -12.79 13.14
N GLN A 33 5.64 -11.74 12.88
CA GLN A 33 5.78 -10.92 11.68
C GLN A 33 5.81 -9.45 12.07
N ILE A 34 6.43 -8.64 11.22
CA ILE A 34 6.39 -7.19 11.37
C ILE A 34 4.93 -6.71 11.31
N LYS A 35 4.56 -5.81 12.22
CA LYS A 35 3.31 -5.09 12.12
C LYS A 35 3.46 -3.95 11.11
N TRP A 36 2.86 -4.13 9.95
CA TRP A 36 2.74 -3.10 8.92
C TRP A 36 1.65 -2.09 9.27
N ASP A 37 1.89 -0.81 8.95
CA ASP A 37 0.96 0.29 9.15
C ASP A 37 0.50 0.83 7.79
N GLY A 38 -0.74 0.55 7.40
CA GLY A 38 -1.25 0.86 6.07
C GLY A 38 -2.76 0.71 5.94
N VAL A 39 -3.19 0.32 4.74
CA VAL A 39 -4.59 -0.03 4.48
C VAL A 39 -4.70 -1.53 4.23
N ARG A 40 -5.40 -2.21 5.15
CA ARG A 40 -5.75 -3.62 5.04
C ARG A 40 -6.67 -3.87 3.84
N LEU A 41 -6.25 -4.75 2.93
CA LEU A 41 -7.02 -5.18 1.76
C LEU A 41 -7.06 -6.70 1.65
N LEU A 42 -8.23 -7.23 1.34
CA LEU A 42 -8.37 -8.52 0.66
C LEU A 42 -8.33 -8.26 -0.84
N ALA A 43 -7.40 -8.91 -1.55
CA ALA A 43 -7.33 -8.88 -3.00
C ALA A 43 -7.86 -10.21 -3.55
N GLN A 44 -9.02 -10.16 -4.18
CA GLN A 44 -9.64 -11.31 -4.84
C GLN A 44 -9.34 -11.27 -6.32
N ILE A 45 -8.82 -12.38 -6.86
CA ILE A 45 -8.68 -12.64 -8.29
C ILE A 45 -9.70 -13.71 -8.66
N GLY A 46 -10.62 -13.37 -9.56
CA GLY A 46 -11.66 -14.27 -10.04
C GLY A 46 -11.18 -15.25 -11.11
N VAL A 47 -12.03 -16.24 -11.44
CA VAL A 47 -11.80 -17.18 -12.55
C VAL A 47 -11.72 -16.47 -13.90
N ASP A 48 -12.51 -15.41 -14.05
CA ASP A 48 -12.47 -14.49 -15.20
C ASP A 48 -11.28 -13.52 -15.16
N LYS A 49 -10.39 -13.67 -14.19
CA LYS A 49 -9.23 -12.83 -13.90
C LYS A 49 -9.62 -11.43 -13.41
N SER A 50 -10.88 -11.17 -13.09
CA SER A 50 -11.27 -9.89 -12.49
C SER A 50 -10.58 -9.70 -11.13
N VAL A 51 -10.20 -8.46 -10.81
CA VAL A 51 -9.56 -8.13 -9.54
C VAL A 51 -10.49 -7.27 -8.71
N GLN A 52 -10.70 -7.64 -7.45
CA GLN A 52 -11.40 -6.82 -6.46
C GLN A 52 -10.51 -6.56 -5.25
N LEU A 53 -10.42 -5.30 -4.85
CA LEU A 53 -9.72 -4.87 -3.64
C LEU A 53 -10.75 -4.48 -2.60
N ILE A 54 -10.78 -5.16 -1.46
CA ILE A 54 -11.84 -5.02 -0.49
C ILE A 54 -11.24 -4.68 0.87
N SER A 55 -11.66 -3.55 1.45
CA SER A 55 -11.12 -3.10 2.74
C SER A 55 -11.61 -3.97 3.89
N ARG A 56 -11.02 -3.77 5.08
CA ARG A 56 -11.50 -4.38 6.32
C ARG A 56 -13.00 -4.15 6.61
N GLN A 57 -13.57 -3.05 6.12
CA GLN A 57 -15.00 -2.72 6.29
C GLN A 57 -15.87 -3.27 5.16
N GLY A 58 -15.28 -3.96 4.18
CA GLY A 58 -15.96 -4.56 3.03
C GLY A 58 -16.21 -3.58 1.88
N LEU A 59 -15.53 -2.42 1.89
CA LEU A 59 -15.66 -1.42 0.84
C LEU A 59 -14.73 -1.77 -0.33
N LEU A 60 -15.23 -1.66 -1.55
CA LEU A 60 -14.41 -1.77 -2.76
C LEU A 60 -13.43 -0.59 -2.86
N LYS A 61 -12.17 -0.89 -3.16
CA LYS A 61 -11.05 0.05 -3.21
C LYS A 61 -10.39 0.14 -4.59
N ASN A 62 -10.94 -0.53 -5.60
CA ASN A 62 -10.42 -0.57 -6.96
C ASN A 62 -10.15 0.83 -7.55
N THR A 63 -11.07 1.77 -7.36
CA THR A 63 -10.95 3.15 -7.88
C THR A 63 -9.93 3.99 -7.11
N ILE A 64 -9.68 3.65 -5.84
CA ILE A 64 -8.70 4.32 -5.00
C ILE A 64 -7.27 3.87 -5.37
N TYR A 65 -7.11 2.58 -5.66
CA TYR A 65 -5.84 1.92 -5.98
C TYR A 65 -5.82 1.22 -7.36
N PRO A 66 -6.10 1.93 -8.47
CA PRO A 66 -6.13 1.35 -9.81
C PRO A 66 -4.78 0.76 -10.27
N GLU A 67 -3.67 1.27 -9.73
CA GLU A 67 -2.34 0.73 -9.96
C GLU A 67 -2.16 -0.66 -9.36
N LEU A 68 -2.72 -0.92 -8.17
CA LEU A 68 -2.66 -2.24 -7.54
C LEU A 68 -3.58 -3.23 -8.29
N VAL A 69 -4.75 -2.75 -8.75
CA VAL A 69 -5.63 -3.52 -9.64
C VAL A 69 -4.88 -3.92 -10.90
N SER A 70 -4.24 -2.96 -11.58
CA SER A 70 -3.48 -3.22 -12.81
C SER A 70 -2.31 -4.19 -12.58
N LEU A 71 -1.62 -4.06 -11.44
CA LEU A 71 -0.51 -4.93 -11.06
C LEU A 71 -0.98 -6.38 -10.85
N LEU A 72 -2.04 -6.59 -10.06
CA LEU A 72 -2.65 -7.90 -9.83
C LEU A 72 -3.24 -8.49 -11.12
N GLN A 73 -3.87 -7.67 -11.96
CA GLN A 73 -4.40 -8.09 -13.25
C GLN A 73 -3.31 -8.62 -14.18
N GLY A 74 -2.10 -8.03 -14.12
CA GLY A 74 -0.94 -8.44 -14.89
C GLY A 74 -0.43 -9.84 -14.54
N CYS A 75 -0.57 -10.28 -13.29
CA CYS A 75 -0.18 -11.62 -12.83
C CYS A 75 -1.37 -12.58 -12.62
N ALA A 76 -2.61 -12.15 -12.81
CA ALA A 76 -3.81 -12.95 -12.56
C ALA A 76 -3.85 -14.29 -13.33
N SER A 77 -3.31 -14.33 -14.55
CA SER A 77 -3.25 -15.59 -15.32
C SER A 77 -2.26 -16.60 -14.75
N LEU A 78 -1.21 -16.12 -14.07
CA LEU A 78 -0.19 -16.97 -13.45
C LEU A 78 -0.65 -17.46 -12.07
N LEU A 79 -1.28 -16.58 -11.30
CA LEU A 79 -1.79 -16.90 -9.96
C LEU A 79 -3.05 -17.78 -10.00
N GLY A 80 -3.87 -17.64 -11.04
CA GLY A 80 -5.21 -18.22 -11.08
C GLY A 80 -6.17 -17.56 -10.08
N PRO A 81 -7.35 -18.16 -9.84
CA PRO A 81 -8.29 -17.64 -8.86
C PRO A 81 -7.69 -17.73 -7.46
N CYS A 82 -7.68 -16.62 -6.71
CA CYS A 82 -7.14 -16.60 -5.36
C CYS A 82 -7.68 -15.44 -4.52
N VAL A 83 -7.55 -15.57 -3.19
CA VAL A 83 -7.85 -14.50 -2.23
C VAL A 83 -6.62 -14.25 -1.36
N LEU A 84 -5.99 -13.11 -1.56
CA LEU A 84 -4.80 -12.66 -0.85
C LEU A 84 -5.18 -11.70 0.27
N ASP A 85 -4.55 -11.83 1.44
CA ASP A 85 -4.74 -10.93 2.56
C ASP A 85 -3.43 -10.16 2.84
N GLY A 86 -3.50 -8.84 2.77
CA GLY A 86 -2.32 -7.99 2.81
C GLY A 86 -2.56 -6.58 3.35
N GLU A 87 -1.48 -5.86 3.57
CA GLU A 87 -1.45 -4.47 3.97
C GLU A 87 -0.84 -3.64 2.83
N LEU A 88 -1.58 -2.67 2.31
CA LEU A 88 -1.04 -1.71 1.35
C LEU A 88 -0.34 -0.58 2.11
N ILE A 89 0.96 -0.43 1.88
CA ILE A 89 1.79 0.60 2.51
C ILE A 89 2.40 1.52 1.45
N SER A 90 2.81 2.71 1.88
CA SER A 90 3.62 3.62 1.06
C SER A 90 5.06 3.57 1.54
N TRP A 91 5.97 3.18 0.66
CA TRP A 91 7.41 3.19 0.90
C TRP A 91 8.01 4.49 0.35
N THR A 92 8.81 5.19 1.16
CA THR A 92 9.44 6.46 0.77
C THR A 92 10.94 6.37 0.51
N GLY A 93 11.52 5.17 0.61
CA GLY A 93 12.97 4.97 0.56
C GLY A 93 13.64 4.94 1.93
N GLU A 94 12.97 5.40 2.99
CA GLU A 94 13.53 5.43 4.36
C GLU A 94 12.64 4.71 5.37
N ARG A 95 11.31 4.95 5.35
CA ARG A 95 10.34 4.32 6.26
C ARG A 95 8.98 4.08 5.58
N PRO A 96 8.21 3.07 6.01
CA PRO A 96 6.80 2.95 5.64
C PRO A 96 6.02 4.15 6.19
N SER A 97 5.29 4.87 5.34
CA SER A 97 4.52 6.06 5.71
C SER A 97 3.02 5.78 5.66
N PHE A 98 2.43 5.56 6.83
CA PHE A 98 0.98 5.42 7.00
C PHE A 98 0.22 6.69 6.57
N GLN A 99 0.74 7.86 6.90
CA GLN A 99 0.09 9.15 6.64
C GLN A 99 -0.20 9.39 5.15
N ARG A 100 0.68 8.94 4.25
CA ARG A 100 0.50 9.11 2.80
C ARG A 100 -0.63 8.25 2.24
N VAL A 101 -0.79 7.01 2.73
CA VAL A 101 -1.88 6.13 2.31
C VAL A 101 -3.23 6.67 2.81
N LEU A 102 -3.26 7.17 4.05
CA LEU A 102 -4.45 7.77 4.66
C LEU A 102 -4.87 9.09 3.98
N GLN A 103 -3.91 9.94 3.61
CA GLN A 103 -4.19 11.17 2.83
C GLN A 103 -4.87 10.83 1.51
N ARG A 104 -4.38 9.81 0.79
CA ARG A 104 -4.97 9.38 -0.49
C ARG A 104 -6.41 8.87 -0.37
N GLU A 105 -6.69 8.08 0.67
CA GLU A 105 -8.05 7.61 1.01
C GLU A 105 -9.02 8.79 1.22
N ARG A 106 -8.55 9.88 1.84
CA ARG A 106 -9.35 11.09 2.07
C ARG A 106 -9.54 11.92 0.81
N THR A 107 -8.52 12.07 -0.03
CA THR A 107 -8.58 12.91 -1.23
C THR A 107 -9.42 12.30 -2.36
N ARG A 108 -9.47 10.96 -2.47
CA ARG A 108 -10.27 10.26 -3.50
C ARG A 108 -11.63 9.73 -3.01
N GLY A 109 -11.94 9.88 -1.72
CA GLY A 109 -13.17 9.39 -1.10
C GLY A 109 -14.44 10.20 -1.37
N TYR A 110 -14.38 11.29 -2.17
CA TYR A 110 -15.54 12.10 -2.54
C TYR A 110 -15.49 12.44 -4.04
N GLY A 111 -16.04 11.56 -4.86
CA GLY A 111 -16.20 11.77 -6.31
C GLY A 111 -17.43 11.03 -6.77
N GLY A 112 -18.56 11.74 -6.83
CA GLY A 112 -19.84 11.23 -7.30
C GLY A 112 -19.79 10.80 -8.77
N SER A 113 -20.73 9.92 -9.10
CA SER A 113 -21.11 9.47 -10.43
C SER A 113 -21.03 10.57 -11.50
N SER A 114 -20.24 10.34 -12.55
CA SER A 114 -20.42 11.00 -13.85
C SER A 114 -20.47 9.91 -14.92
N SER A 115 -21.65 9.79 -15.54
CA SER A 115 -21.97 8.91 -16.67
C SER A 115 -21.11 9.24 -17.89
N MET A 116 -20.56 8.22 -18.55
CA MET A 116 -20.02 8.32 -19.90
C MET A 116 -20.86 7.43 -20.81
N THR A 117 -21.56 8.05 -21.76
CA THR A 117 -22.51 7.42 -22.67
C THR A 117 -21.77 6.60 -23.73
N GLU A 118 -21.91 5.26 -23.71
CA GLU A 118 -21.51 4.40 -24.82
C GLU A 118 -22.58 4.46 -25.93
N LEU A 119 -22.19 4.87 -27.14
CA LEU A 119 -22.99 4.71 -28.35
C LEU A 119 -22.74 3.32 -28.91
N SER A 120 -23.71 2.43 -28.77
CA SER A 120 -23.80 1.13 -29.44
C SER A 120 -24.74 1.20 -30.64
N HIS A 121 -24.35 0.75 -31.84
CA HIS A 121 -25.26 0.34 -32.93
C HIS A 121 -24.65 -0.85 -33.73
N PRO A 122 -25.48 -1.66 -34.44
CA PRO A 122 -25.28 -3.11 -34.58
C PRO A 122 -24.94 -3.63 -36.01
N ASP A 123 -24.24 -4.78 -36.03
CA ASP A 123 -24.22 -5.90 -37.00
C ASP A 123 -23.57 -5.74 -38.42
N PRO A 124 -23.32 -6.83 -39.19
CA PRO A 124 -21.98 -7.23 -39.64
C PRO A 124 -21.84 -7.14 -41.17
N GLY A 125 -21.00 -6.25 -41.65
CA GLY A 125 -20.56 -6.22 -43.05
C GLY A 125 -19.05 -6.04 -43.08
N ILE A 126 -18.36 -6.86 -43.87
CA ILE A 126 -16.90 -6.86 -44.03
C ILE A 126 -16.48 -5.54 -44.69
N ALA A 127 -16.37 -4.48 -43.89
CA ALA A 127 -15.73 -3.22 -44.25
C ALA A 127 -14.57 -2.99 -43.28
N PRO A 128 -13.36 -2.67 -43.77
CA PRO A 128 -12.21 -2.41 -42.90
C PRO A 128 -12.51 -1.21 -42.01
N TRP A 129 -12.07 -1.28 -40.75
CA TRP A 129 -12.16 -0.17 -39.80
C TRP A 129 -11.20 0.91 -40.28
N ARG A 130 -11.73 2.01 -40.83
CA ARG A 130 -10.96 3.14 -41.37
C ARG A 130 -11.06 4.35 -40.44
N SER A 131 -9.92 4.95 -40.11
CA SER A 131 -9.85 6.20 -39.35
C SER A 131 -8.76 7.13 -39.89
N SER A 132 -8.92 8.44 -39.73
CA SER A 132 -8.05 9.47 -40.33
C SER A 132 -7.66 10.63 -39.39
N GLY A 133 -7.84 10.51 -38.08
CA GLY A 133 -7.47 11.54 -37.09
C GLY A 133 -6.12 11.30 -36.40
N VAL A 134 -5.64 12.31 -35.68
CA VAL A 134 -4.35 12.30 -34.96
C VAL A 134 -4.51 11.61 -33.60
N ALA A 135 -3.59 10.70 -33.25
CA ALA A 135 -3.55 9.97 -31.97
C ALA A 135 -4.77 9.05 -31.69
N GLU A 136 -5.23 8.31 -32.70
CA GLU A 136 -6.40 7.43 -32.59
C GLU A 136 -6.05 5.96 -32.24
N SER A 137 -6.95 5.30 -31.48
CA SER A 137 -6.78 3.90 -31.05
C SER A 137 -7.94 3.03 -31.54
N LEU A 138 -7.66 2.14 -32.50
CA LEU A 138 -8.60 1.10 -32.92
C LEU A 138 -8.26 -0.23 -32.23
N ARG A 139 -9.27 -0.86 -31.62
CA ARG A 139 -9.12 -2.16 -30.94
C ARG A 139 -10.21 -3.12 -31.39
N SER A 140 -9.80 -4.34 -31.69
CA SER A 140 -10.70 -5.47 -31.95
C SER A 140 -10.42 -6.60 -30.96
N THR A 141 -11.49 -7.09 -30.33
CA THR A 141 -11.47 -8.16 -29.33
C THR A 141 -12.40 -9.31 -29.71
N SER A 142 -12.96 -9.33 -30.93
CA SER A 142 -13.90 -10.36 -31.38
C SER A 142 -13.21 -11.65 -31.82
N ALA A 143 -13.92 -12.77 -31.68
CA ALA A 143 -13.56 -14.07 -32.25
C ALA A 143 -13.79 -14.17 -33.78
N ALA A 144 -13.96 -13.03 -34.47
CA ALA A 144 -14.22 -13.01 -35.90
C ALA A 144 -12.97 -13.49 -36.66
N THR A 145 -13.17 -14.40 -37.61
CA THR A 145 -12.12 -15.11 -38.36
C THR A 145 -11.22 -14.20 -39.20
N THR A 146 -11.55 -12.92 -39.39
CA THR A 146 -10.70 -11.96 -40.10
C THR A 146 -11.01 -10.54 -39.65
N VAL A 147 -10.02 -9.82 -39.12
CA VAL A 147 -10.16 -8.41 -38.73
C VAL A 147 -9.21 -7.54 -39.54
N SER A 148 -9.74 -6.54 -40.26
CA SER A 148 -8.93 -5.56 -41.00
C SER A 148 -9.07 -4.15 -40.41
N GLN A 149 -7.96 -3.56 -39.95
CA GLN A 149 -7.87 -2.19 -39.46
C GLN A 149 -6.86 -1.40 -40.29
N GLU A 150 -7.25 -0.20 -40.74
CA GLU A 150 -6.40 0.70 -41.52
C GLU A 150 -6.47 2.13 -40.97
N SER A 151 -5.32 2.79 -40.81
CA SER A 151 -5.26 4.18 -40.36
C SER A 151 -4.20 5.00 -41.11
N THR A 152 -4.53 6.23 -41.47
CA THR A 152 -3.60 7.20 -42.07
C THR A 152 -3.12 8.27 -41.07
N GLY A 153 -3.58 8.20 -39.81
CA GLY A 153 -3.28 9.19 -38.77
C GLY A 153 -1.90 9.01 -38.13
N ALA A 154 -1.28 10.12 -37.71
CA ALA A 154 -0.06 10.08 -36.90
C ALA A 154 -0.33 9.46 -35.51
N ASP A 155 0.64 8.71 -35.01
CA ASP A 155 0.63 7.98 -33.73
C ASP A 155 -0.52 6.98 -33.55
N ALA A 156 -1.05 6.44 -34.66
CA ALA A 156 -2.16 5.48 -34.61
C ALA A 156 -1.79 4.19 -33.87
N SER A 157 -2.63 3.77 -32.91
CA SER A 157 -2.47 2.50 -32.18
C SER A 157 -3.49 1.47 -32.66
N LEU A 158 -3.05 0.52 -33.49
CA LEU A 158 -3.88 -0.58 -34.00
C LEU A 158 -3.61 -1.86 -33.21
N ARG A 159 -4.65 -2.47 -32.63
CA ARG A 159 -4.52 -3.71 -31.84
C ARG A 159 -5.56 -4.75 -32.20
N SER A 160 -5.09 -5.99 -32.35
CA SER A 160 -5.95 -7.16 -32.51
C SER A 160 -5.48 -8.34 -31.65
N THR A 161 -6.46 -9.11 -31.20
CA THR A 161 -6.25 -10.36 -30.46
C THR A 161 -6.80 -11.58 -31.21
N GLY A 162 -7.44 -11.37 -32.37
CA GLY A 162 -8.06 -12.41 -33.20
C GLY A 162 -7.10 -13.07 -34.18
N ALA A 163 -7.54 -14.18 -34.79
CA ALA A 163 -6.81 -14.86 -35.86
C ALA A 163 -6.88 -14.08 -37.18
N ASP A 164 -5.84 -14.19 -38.02
CA ASP A 164 -5.77 -13.61 -39.37
C ASP A 164 -5.98 -12.08 -39.45
N ALA A 165 -5.57 -11.35 -38.41
CA ALA A 165 -5.74 -9.90 -38.36
C ALA A 165 -4.83 -9.16 -39.38
N SER A 166 -5.39 -8.26 -40.18
CA SER A 166 -4.67 -7.33 -41.07
C SER A 166 -4.65 -5.92 -40.48
N LEU A 167 -3.51 -5.47 -39.96
CA LEU A 167 -3.32 -4.11 -39.44
C LEU A 167 -2.45 -3.31 -40.41
N ARG A 168 -2.93 -2.15 -40.90
CA ARG A 168 -2.17 -1.29 -41.82
C ARG A 168 -2.14 0.15 -41.36
N SER A 169 -0.98 0.80 -41.40
CA SER A 169 -0.90 2.23 -41.13
C SER A 169 0.03 2.99 -42.06
N ALA A 170 -0.42 4.16 -42.54
CA ALA A 170 0.38 5.06 -43.38
C ALA A 170 0.87 6.32 -42.64
N GLY A 171 0.49 6.51 -41.38
CA GLY A 171 0.91 7.65 -40.57
C GLY A 171 2.21 7.40 -39.80
N ASP A 172 2.91 8.48 -39.45
CA ASP A 172 4.15 8.43 -38.66
C ASP A 172 3.86 8.01 -37.22
N GLY A 173 4.81 7.31 -36.57
CA GLY A 173 4.72 6.91 -35.16
C GLY A 173 3.75 5.76 -34.85
N ALA A 174 3.19 5.09 -35.86
CA ALA A 174 2.14 4.10 -35.67
C ALA A 174 2.59 2.86 -34.85
N SER A 175 1.77 2.42 -33.88
CA SER A 175 1.98 1.20 -33.09
C SER A 175 0.98 0.12 -33.46
N LEU A 176 1.42 -0.90 -34.19
CA LEU A 176 0.61 -2.05 -34.59
C LEU A 176 0.96 -3.25 -33.70
N ARG A 177 -0.04 -3.85 -33.03
CA ARG A 177 0.18 -5.01 -32.14
C ARG A 177 -0.84 -6.11 -32.34
N SER A 178 -0.36 -7.34 -32.51
CA SER A 178 -1.21 -8.53 -32.49
C SER A 178 -0.73 -9.56 -31.46
N THR A 179 -1.67 -10.19 -30.78
CA THR A 179 -1.41 -11.39 -29.96
C THR A 179 -2.09 -12.64 -30.50
N GLY A 180 -2.84 -12.52 -31.62
CA GLY A 180 -3.48 -13.64 -32.30
C GLY A 180 -2.57 -14.35 -33.30
N VAL A 181 -3.05 -15.48 -33.83
CA VAL A 181 -2.31 -16.33 -34.79
C VAL A 181 -2.43 -15.77 -36.21
N ALA A 182 -1.37 -15.88 -37.03
CA ALA A 182 -1.33 -15.52 -38.45
C ALA A 182 -1.61 -14.04 -38.82
N ALA A 183 -1.29 -13.10 -37.92
CA ALA A 183 -1.52 -11.67 -38.17
C ALA A 183 -0.57 -11.04 -39.23
N SER A 184 -1.10 -10.16 -40.08
CA SER A 184 -0.36 -9.35 -41.06
C SER A 184 -0.33 -7.88 -40.62
N LEU A 185 0.83 -7.38 -40.17
CA LEU A 185 1.02 -5.98 -39.77
C LEU A 185 1.87 -5.26 -40.83
N ARG A 186 1.39 -4.14 -41.37
CA ARG A 186 2.11 -3.34 -42.37
C ARG A 186 2.11 -1.86 -42.03
N SER A 187 3.25 -1.19 -42.19
CA SER A 187 3.31 0.27 -42.10
C SER A 187 4.16 0.90 -43.21
N THR A 188 3.76 2.10 -43.66
CA THR A 188 4.53 2.94 -44.60
C THR A 188 5.01 4.26 -43.99
N GLY A 189 4.63 4.56 -42.74
CA GLY A 189 5.03 5.79 -42.04
C GLY A 189 6.37 5.66 -41.30
N VAL A 190 6.96 6.80 -40.94
CA VAL A 190 8.24 6.88 -40.21
C VAL A 190 8.04 6.47 -38.74
N ALA A 191 9.04 5.81 -38.13
CA ALA A 191 9.08 5.42 -36.72
C ALA A 191 7.98 4.45 -36.23
N ALA A 192 7.45 3.59 -37.12
CA ALA A 192 6.42 2.63 -36.74
C ALA A 192 6.93 1.48 -35.84
N SER A 193 6.14 1.05 -34.85
CA SER A 193 6.42 -0.10 -33.98
C SER A 193 5.43 -1.24 -34.24
N LEU A 194 5.90 -2.32 -34.87
CA LEU A 194 5.09 -3.51 -35.17
C LEU A 194 5.48 -4.67 -34.24
N ARG A 195 4.52 -5.26 -33.51
CA ARG A 195 4.80 -6.39 -32.60
C ARG A 195 3.77 -7.51 -32.71
N SER A 196 4.26 -8.74 -32.80
CA SER A 196 3.42 -9.94 -32.67
C SER A 196 3.90 -10.86 -31.56
N ALA A 197 2.96 -11.35 -30.75
CA ALA A 197 3.21 -12.40 -29.77
C ALA A 197 2.56 -13.75 -30.14
N GLY A 198 1.78 -13.80 -31.24
CA GLY A 198 1.15 -15.02 -31.73
C GLY A 198 1.96 -15.70 -32.84
N ALA A 199 1.73 -17.00 -33.03
CA ALA A 199 2.43 -17.81 -34.04
C ALA A 199 2.05 -17.40 -35.47
N GLY A 200 3.01 -17.44 -36.42
CA GLY A 200 2.76 -17.26 -37.86
C GLY A 200 2.54 -15.82 -38.35
N ALA A 201 2.89 -14.80 -37.57
CA ALA A 201 2.67 -13.40 -37.96
C ALA A 201 3.69 -12.86 -38.98
N SER A 202 3.22 -12.07 -39.96
CA SER A 202 4.02 -11.33 -40.95
C SER A 202 4.07 -9.84 -40.61
N LEU A 203 5.26 -9.30 -40.38
CA LEU A 203 5.52 -7.87 -40.09
C LEU A 203 6.23 -7.25 -41.31
N ARG A 204 5.77 -6.10 -41.83
CA ARG A 204 6.49 -5.33 -42.87
C ARG A 204 6.41 -3.83 -42.59
N SER A 205 7.54 -3.14 -42.70
CA SER A 205 7.59 -1.67 -42.67
C SER A 205 8.36 -1.14 -43.87
N LEU A 206 7.88 -0.06 -44.50
CA LEU A 206 8.54 0.66 -45.60
C LEU A 206 9.02 2.07 -45.21
N GLY A 207 8.71 2.55 -43.99
CA GLY A 207 9.17 3.84 -43.49
C GLY A 207 10.47 3.74 -42.68
N ALA A 208 11.20 4.86 -42.60
CA ALA A 208 12.44 4.98 -41.82
C ALA A 208 12.20 4.75 -40.31
N ASP A 209 13.22 4.28 -39.59
CA ASP A 209 13.24 4.09 -38.11
C ASP A 209 12.17 3.15 -37.51
N ALA A 210 11.65 2.20 -38.30
CA ALA A 210 10.66 1.26 -37.81
C ALA A 210 11.24 0.09 -36.99
N THR A 211 10.53 -0.35 -35.95
CA THR A 211 10.88 -1.52 -35.11
C THR A 211 9.91 -2.68 -35.32
N GLN A 212 10.44 -3.90 -35.50
CA GLN A 212 9.66 -5.13 -35.69
C GLN A 212 10.07 -6.20 -34.65
N ARG A 213 9.10 -6.84 -33.98
CA ARG A 213 9.37 -7.98 -33.05
C ARG A 213 8.31 -9.08 -33.17
N SER A 214 8.75 -10.33 -33.36
CA SER A 214 7.94 -11.56 -33.25
C SER A 214 8.58 -12.54 -32.24
N ARG A 215 7.77 -13.27 -31.46
CA ARG A 215 8.24 -14.31 -30.52
C ARG A 215 7.71 -15.69 -30.97
N ALA A 216 8.60 -16.59 -31.37
CA ALA A 216 8.25 -18.00 -31.61
C ALA A 216 8.39 -18.79 -30.29
N LEU A 217 7.39 -19.60 -29.93
CA LEU A 217 7.48 -20.53 -28.80
C LEU A 217 8.27 -21.78 -29.25
N ALA A 218 9.32 -22.15 -28.50
CA ALA A 218 9.98 -23.44 -28.58
C ALA A 218 9.45 -24.37 -27.47
N SER A 219 9.19 -25.64 -27.81
CA SER A 219 8.59 -26.68 -26.96
C SER A 219 9.56 -27.24 -25.91
N ALA A 220 9.07 -27.45 -24.68
CA ALA A 220 9.81 -28.04 -23.56
C ALA A 220 9.67 -29.58 -23.48
N SER A 221 10.69 -30.25 -22.96
CA SER A 221 10.66 -31.66 -22.53
C SER A 221 11.06 -31.77 -21.05
N ASP A 222 10.54 -32.82 -20.42
CA ASP A 222 10.27 -33.06 -19.00
C ASP A 222 11.51 -33.58 -18.23
N ASP A 223 11.77 -33.07 -17.01
CA ASP A 223 12.52 -33.81 -15.97
C ASP A 223 12.21 -33.23 -14.59
N THR A 224 11.52 -34.01 -13.77
CA THR A 224 11.08 -33.68 -12.40
C THR A 224 11.88 -34.51 -11.40
N SER A 225 13.03 -34.03 -10.94
CA SER A 225 13.58 -34.48 -9.67
C SER A 225 14.59 -33.47 -9.08
N ARG A 226 14.38 -33.15 -7.78
CA ARG A 226 15.17 -32.31 -6.85
C ARG A 226 14.54 -30.95 -6.51
N LEU A 227 13.66 -30.98 -5.51
CA LEU A 227 13.43 -29.82 -4.64
C LEU A 227 14.26 -30.03 -3.35
N PRO A 228 15.02 -29.02 -2.88
CA PRO A 228 15.76 -29.14 -1.64
C PRO A 228 14.84 -29.04 -0.42
N ASP A 229 15.09 -29.91 0.55
CA ASP A 229 14.53 -29.87 1.90
C ASP A 229 14.93 -28.55 2.60
N ARG A 230 13.95 -27.79 3.08
CA ARG A 230 14.13 -26.57 3.87
C ARG A 230 13.45 -26.74 5.23
N SER A 231 13.88 -27.73 6.00
CA SER A 231 13.54 -27.82 7.41
C SER A 231 14.37 -26.84 8.25
N ALA A 232 13.68 -25.93 8.96
CA ALA A 232 14.09 -25.37 10.27
C ALA A 232 15.30 -24.42 10.41
N ASP A 233 15.76 -23.75 9.36
CA ASP A 233 16.66 -22.61 9.55
C ASP A 233 15.85 -21.34 9.87
N ALA A 234 16.11 -20.74 11.05
CA ALA A 234 15.51 -19.48 11.44
C ALA A 234 15.83 -18.41 10.39
N ASN A 235 14.80 -17.80 9.78
CA ASN A 235 15.00 -16.70 8.85
C ASN A 235 15.80 -15.59 9.55
N PRO A 236 16.99 -15.23 9.04
CA PRO A 236 17.83 -14.22 9.68
C PRO A 236 17.07 -12.90 9.72
N LEU A 237 17.22 -12.15 10.82
CA LEU A 237 16.65 -10.82 10.91
C LEU A 237 17.16 -9.94 9.75
N PRO A 238 16.34 -8.99 9.25
CA PRO A 238 16.79 -8.10 8.18
C PRO A 238 18.02 -7.33 8.65
N GLN A 239 19.12 -7.43 7.88
CA GLN A 239 20.35 -6.72 8.22
C GLN A 239 20.23 -5.21 7.99
N ALA A 240 19.34 -4.78 7.08
CA ALA A 240 19.01 -3.39 6.79
C ALA A 240 17.59 -3.26 6.22
N VAL A 241 17.00 -2.06 6.27
CA VAL A 241 15.67 -1.77 5.72
C VAL A 241 15.68 -1.77 4.18
N ASP A 242 16.80 -1.38 3.57
CA ASP A 242 16.94 -1.18 2.12
C ASP A 242 16.73 -2.45 1.27
N GLY A 243 16.80 -3.64 1.89
CA GLY A 243 16.56 -4.93 1.23
C GLY A 243 15.11 -5.42 1.29
N ILE A 244 14.25 -4.76 2.07
CA ILE A 244 12.85 -5.19 2.23
C ILE A 244 12.00 -4.65 1.08
N PHE A 245 12.29 -3.47 0.55
CA PHE A 245 11.37 -2.80 -0.36
C PHE A 245 11.90 -2.69 -1.79
N PRO A 246 11.00 -2.78 -2.80
CA PRO A 246 11.39 -2.52 -4.17
C PRO A 246 11.82 -1.05 -4.33
N SER A 247 12.82 -0.83 -5.18
CA SER A 247 13.21 0.49 -5.70
C SER A 247 12.66 0.64 -7.13
N PRO A 248 12.03 1.77 -7.50
CA PRO A 248 11.92 3.02 -6.75
C PRO A 248 10.82 3.01 -5.66
N PRO A 249 10.84 3.98 -4.73
CA PRO A 249 9.80 4.18 -3.72
C PRO A 249 8.39 4.27 -4.31
N GLY A 250 7.40 3.67 -3.65
CA GLY A 250 6.05 3.55 -4.18
C GLY A 250 5.09 2.85 -3.24
N LEU A 251 3.92 2.48 -3.77
CA LEU A 251 2.98 1.61 -3.04
C LEU A 251 3.48 0.16 -3.09
N VAL A 252 3.44 -0.50 -1.94
CA VAL A 252 3.82 -1.91 -1.81
C VAL A 252 2.68 -2.63 -1.10
N PHE A 253 2.19 -3.70 -1.71
CA PHE A 253 1.18 -4.55 -1.11
C PHE A 253 1.85 -5.72 -0.39
N VAL A 254 1.89 -5.65 0.94
CA VAL A 254 2.56 -6.62 1.79
C VAL A 254 1.58 -7.72 2.19
N LEU A 255 1.73 -8.89 1.57
CA LEU A 255 0.96 -10.09 1.78
C LEU A 255 1.43 -10.82 3.05
N PHE A 256 0.50 -11.31 3.86
CA PHE A 256 0.83 -12.10 5.05
C PHE A 256 -0.06 -13.32 5.26
N ASP A 257 -1.06 -13.54 4.40
CA ASP A 257 -1.91 -14.74 4.38
C ASP A 257 -2.53 -14.99 2.99
N LEU A 258 -2.97 -16.23 2.76
CA LEU A 258 -3.61 -16.70 1.54
C LEU A 258 -4.86 -17.50 1.93
N LEU A 259 -6.03 -17.04 1.52
CA LEU A 259 -7.32 -17.62 1.94
C LEU A 259 -7.86 -18.61 0.92
N GLU A 260 -7.54 -18.41 -0.36
CA GLU A 260 -7.95 -19.28 -1.45
C GLU A 260 -6.89 -19.27 -2.55
N VAL A 261 -6.66 -20.41 -3.20
CA VAL A 261 -5.85 -20.51 -4.42
C VAL A 261 -6.35 -21.65 -5.31
N GLY A 262 -6.45 -21.41 -6.62
CA GLY A 262 -6.94 -22.40 -7.58
C GLY A 262 -8.37 -22.88 -7.28
N GLY A 263 -9.20 -22.05 -6.65
CA GLY A 263 -10.54 -22.41 -6.20
C GLY A 263 -10.60 -23.28 -4.92
N ARG A 264 -9.46 -23.56 -4.27
CA ARG A 264 -9.41 -24.28 -2.99
C ARG A 264 -9.41 -23.29 -1.83
N ASP A 265 -10.41 -23.38 -0.96
CA ASP A 265 -10.47 -22.66 0.31
C ASP A 265 -9.41 -23.21 1.29
N LEU A 266 -8.49 -22.35 1.72
CA LEU A 266 -7.40 -22.67 2.64
C LEU A 266 -7.70 -22.27 4.10
N ARG A 267 -8.81 -21.56 4.37
CA ARG A 267 -9.07 -20.93 5.68
C ARG A 267 -9.09 -21.91 6.86
N GLN A 268 -9.47 -23.17 6.61
CA GLN A 268 -9.48 -24.20 7.66
C GLN A 268 -8.10 -24.81 7.94
N LEU A 269 -7.11 -24.60 7.07
CA LEU A 269 -5.76 -25.11 7.26
C LEU A 269 -5.01 -24.32 8.35
N PRO A 270 -4.03 -24.93 9.03
CA PRO A 270 -3.07 -24.23 9.87
C PRO A 270 -2.42 -23.02 9.19
N TYR A 271 -2.13 -21.96 9.95
CA TYR A 271 -1.47 -20.76 9.43
C TYR A 271 -0.14 -21.07 8.73
N ARG A 272 0.65 -22.00 9.27
CA ARG A 272 1.92 -22.43 8.66
C ARG A 272 1.72 -22.89 7.22
N GLU A 273 0.77 -23.78 6.98
CA GLU A 273 0.49 -24.33 5.63
C GLU A 273 0.01 -23.24 4.66
N ARG A 274 -0.83 -22.29 5.13
CA ARG A 274 -1.28 -21.18 4.29
C ARG A 274 -0.13 -20.24 3.91
N HIS A 275 0.76 -19.92 4.85
CA HIS A 275 1.91 -19.06 4.60
C HIS A 275 2.96 -19.74 3.71
N GLU A 276 3.22 -21.04 3.90
CA GLU A 276 4.07 -21.83 3.00
C GLU A 276 3.51 -21.87 1.58
N THR A 277 2.19 -22.05 1.43
CA THR A 277 1.52 -22.00 0.12
C THR A 277 1.64 -20.61 -0.51
N LEU A 278 1.50 -19.54 0.29
CA LEU A 278 1.73 -18.17 -0.17
C LEU A 278 3.16 -17.96 -0.67
N LEU A 279 4.17 -18.48 0.03
CA LEU A 279 5.58 -18.40 -0.37
C LEU A 279 5.87 -19.09 -1.70
N GLN A 280 5.14 -20.18 -2.02
CA GLN A 280 5.26 -20.83 -3.33
C GLN A 280 4.80 -19.94 -4.49
N LEU A 281 3.95 -18.93 -4.22
CA LEU A 281 3.52 -17.96 -5.23
C LEU A 281 4.57 -16.85 -5.48
N ALA A 282 5.58 -16.70 -4.61
CA ALA A 282 6.56 -15.62 -4.68
C ALA A 282 7.21 -15.42 -6.07
N PRO A 283 7.61 -16.49 -6.82
CA PRO A 283 8.20 -16.32 -8.14
C PRO A 283 7.26 -15.72 -9.20
N LEU A 284 5.95 -15.73 -8.94
CA LEU A 284 4.91 -15.22 -9.83
C LEU A 284 4.54 -13.76 -9.50
N LEU A 285 5.00 -13.23 -8.37
CA LEU A 285 4.64 -11.90 -7.89
C LEU A 285 5.55 -10.83 -8.52
N PRO A 286 4.99 -9.74 -9.07
CA PRO A 286 5.77 -8.64 -9.61
C PRO A 286 6.32 -7.73 -8.51
N SER A 287 7.34 -6.93 -8.85
CA SER A 287 7.93 -5.91 -7.98
C SER A 287 6.86 -4.89 -7.53
N GLY A 288 6.37 -5.03 -6.30
CA GLY A 288 5.26 -4.26 -5.74
C GLY A 288 4.30 -5.11 -4.89
N LEU A 289 4.35 -6.45 -5.06
CA LEU A 289 3.77 -7.41 -4.12
C LEU A 289 4.90 -8.07 -3.35
N LEU A 290 4.80 -8.03 -2.01
CA LEU A 290 5.82 -8.59 -1.13
C LEU A 290 5.17 -9.51 -0.12
N ILE A 291 5.74 -10.69 0.11
CA ILE A 291 5.30 -11.57 1.20
C ILE A 291 6.14 -11.22 2.43
N THR A 292 5.47 -10.92 3.55
CA THR A 292 6.19 -10.64 4.78
C THR A 292 6.82 -11.92 5.34
N GLU A 293 8.04 -11.77 5.83
CA GLU A 293 8.79 -12.84 6.49
C GLU A 293 8.10 -13.30 7.78
N LEU A 294 8.31 -14.58 8.10
CA LEU A 294 7.88 -15.22 9.35
C LEU A 294 9.10 -15.58 10.19
N TYR A 295 9.17 -15.06 11.41
CA TYR A 295 10.27 -15.27 12.34
C TYR A 295 9.86 -16.19 13.48
N SER A 296 10.79 -16.99 13.99
CA SER A 296 10.62 -17.80 15.20
C SER A 296 11.06 -17.08 16.47
N ASP A 297 12.07 -16.20 16.38
CA ASP A 297 12.56 -15.40 17.51
C ASP A 297 11.83 -14.05 17.60
N GLY A 298 10.72 -14.06 18.34
CA GLY A 298 9.92 -12.86 18.59
C GLY A 298 10.66 -11.77 19.35
N GLU A 299 11.57 -12.11 20.27
CA GLU A 299 12.30 -11.12 21.07
C GLU A 299 13.35 -10.40 20.23
N ALA A 300 14.07 -11.12 19.38
CA ALA A 300 15.01 -10.53 18.45
C ALA A 300 14.30 -9.64 17.43
N LEU A 301 13.16 -10.09 16.88
CA LEU A 301 12.33 -9.24 16.02
C LEU A 301 11.84 -7.99 16.76
N TRP A 302 11.38 -8.14 18.01
CA TRP A 302 10.92 -7.02 18.83
C TRP A 302 12.01 -5.97 19.05
N ARG A 303 13.23 -6.40 19.39
CA ARG A 303 14.39 -5.51 19.53
C ARG A 303 14.67 -4.77 18.22
N TRP A 304 14.64 -5.49 17.09
CA TRP A 304 14.86 -4.90 15.77
C TRP A 304 13.80 -3.85 15.42
N VAL A 305 12.50 -4.17 15.52
CA VAL A 305 11.43 -3.20 15.20
C VAL A 305 11.42 -2.01 16.15
N SER A 306 11.75 -2.21 17.42
CA SER A 306 11.84 -1.14 18.42
C SER A 306 12.99 -0.18 18.12
N ASN A 307 14.16 -0.71 17.77
CA ASN A 307 15.34 0.09 17.42
C ASN A 307 15.12 0.83 16.10
N ALA A 308 14.44 0.21 15.13
CA ALA A 308 14.11 0.84 13.86
C ALA A 308 12.96 1.87 13.97
N GLY A 309 12.24 1.92 15.11
CA GLY A 309 11.08 2.78 15.32
C GLY A 309 9.82 2.35 14.55
N TRP A 310 9.69 1.06 14.25
CA TRP A 310 8.56 0.47 13.51
C TRP A 310 7.41 0.11 14.46
N GLU A 311 6.18 0.02 13.94
CA GLU A 311 4.95 0.00 14.76
C GLU A 311 4.84 -1.18 15.72
N GLY A 312 5.47 -2.32 15.41
CA GLY A 312 5.55 -3.47 16.32
C GLY A 312 5.51 -4.81 15.62
N VAL A 313 4.93 -5.80 16.30
CA VAL A 313 4.93 -7.21 15.88
C VAL A 313 3.50 -7.77 15.93
N VAL A 314 3.17 -8.58 14.93
CA VAL A 314 2.00 -9.47 14.94
C VAL A 314 2.48 -10.90 15.20
N SER A 315 2.01 -11.50 16.29
CA SER A 315 2.25 -12.90 16.62
C SER A 315 1.07 -13.74 16.18
N LYS A 316 1.34 -14.86 15.50
CA LYS A 316 0.34 -15.76 14.94
C LYS A 316 0.58 -17.18 15.45
N ARG A 317 -0.45 -17.84 15.96
CA ARG A 317 -0.40 -19.26 16.32
C ARG A 317 -0.31 -20.08 15.03
N LEU A 318 0.78 -20.83 14.86
CA LEU A 318 1.13 -21.52 13.61
C LEU A 318 0.12 -22.60 13.22
N THR A 319 -0.52 -23.22 14.21
CA THR A 319 -1.51 -24.29 14.02
C THR A 319 -2.95 -23.79 13.83
N ALA A 320 -3.19 -22.48 13.92
CA ALA A 320 -4.54 -21.94 13.94
C ALA A 320 -5.15 -21.74 12.54
N PRO A 321 -6.44 -22.06 12.36
CA PRO A 321 -7.18 -21.71 11.15
C PRO A 321 -7.42 -20.20 11.08
N TYR A 322 -7.80 -19.71 9.90
CA TYR A 322 -8.23 -18.34 9.71
C TYR A 322 -9.64 -18.14 10.31
N ARG A 323 -9.80 -17.17 11.21
CA ARG A 323 -11.06 -16.89 11.91
C ARG A 323 -11.48 -15.46 11.69
N GLU A 324 -12.76 -15.25 11.40
CA GLU A 324 -13.32 -13.92 11.17
C GLU A 324 -13.08 -12.93 12.30
N ALA A 325 -12.73 -11.71 11.91
CA ALA A 325 -12.62 -10.57 12.81
C ALA A 325 -11.80 -10.91 14.06
N LYS A 326 -12.40 -10.79 15.26
CA LYS A 326 -11.70 -11.01 16.55
C LYS A 326 -12.24 -12.21 17.33
N LYS A 327 -12.88 -13.17 16.66
CA LYS A 327 -13.50 -14.36 17.30
C LYS A 327 -12.46 -15.46 17.56
N HIS A 328 -11.28 -15.11 18.06
CA HIS A 328 -10.14 -16.01 18.20
C HIS A 328 -9.17 -15.53 19.29
N ARG A 329 -8.09 -16.28 19.57
CA ARG A 329 -6.94 -15.78 20.37
C ARG A 329 -5.60 -16.02 19.69
N ASP A 330 -5.65 -16.31 18.39
CA ASP A 330 -4.53 -16.86 17.63
C ASP A 330 -3.67 -15.80 16.96
N TRP A 331 -4.19 -14.60 16.70
CA TRP A 331 -3.41 -13.46 16.23
C TRP A 331 -3.39 -12.37 17.30
N LEU A 332 -2.19 -12.04 17.76
CA LEU A 332 -1.93 -11.01 18.75
C LEU A 332 -1.09 -9.90 18.13
N LYS A 333 -1.32 -8.65 18.52
CA LYS A 333 -0.47 -7.53 18.16
C LYS A 333 0.13 -6.89 19.39
N THR A 334 1.43 -6.65 19.34
CA THR A 334 2.17 -5.88 20.33
C THR A 334 2.72 -4.66 19.61
N LYS A 335 2.39 -3.45 20.08
CA LYS A 335 2.83 -2.20 19.47
C LYS A 335 4.01 -1.61 20.22
N THR A 336 5.03 -1.16 19.49
CA THR A 336 6.07 -0.30 20.07
C THR A 336 5.42 1.03 20.46
N ALA A 337 6.02 1.70 21.44
CA ALA A 337 5.63 3.07 21.72
C ALA A 337 6.35 3.96 20.69
N LEU A 338 5.60 4.80 19.97
CA LEU A 338 6.20 5.77 19.05
C LEU A 338 7.14 6.67 19.86
N LEU A 339 8.32 6.98 19.34
CA LEU A 339 9.20 8.00 19.91
C LEU A 339 9.35 9.10 18.87
N ILE A 340 8.95 10.32 19.26
CA ILE A 340 8.84 11.46 18.35
C ILE A 340 9.56 12.63 19.00
N ASP A 341 10.49 13.23 18.25
CA ASP A 341 11.10 14.49 18.63
C ASP A 341 10.12 15.62 18.30
N VAL A 342 9.81 16.41 19.32
CA VAL A 342 8.88 17.52 19.25
C VAL A 342 9.53 18.76 19.83
N ASN A 343 9.00 19.92 19.45
CA ASN A 343 9.35 21.17 20.10
C ASN A 343 8.27 21.52 21.12
N ILE A 344 8.66 21.79 22.36
CA ILE A 344 7.77 22.39 23.34
C ILE A 344 7.75 23.89 23.09
N VAL A 345 6.56 24.42 22.80
CA VAL A 345 6.37 25.84 22.40
C VAL A 345 5.51 26.62 23.38
N GLY A 346 4.93 25.96 24.38
CA GLY A 346 4.13 26.62 25.41
C GLY A 346 3.88 25.75 26.62
N LEU A 347 3.43 26.39 27.70
CA LEU A 347 3.08 25.77 28.97
C LEU A 347 1.61 26.05 29.27
N LYS A 348 0.80 25.01 29.51
CA LYS A 348 -0.52 25.20 30.12
C LYS A 348 -0.34 25.42 31.61
N VAL A 349 -0.95 26.49 32.11
CA VAL A 349 -0.82 26.93 33.50
C VAL A 349 -2.15 26.82 34.21
N ARG A 350 -2.16 26.18 35.39
CA ARG A 350 -3.33 26.13 36.29
C ARG A 350 -2.88 26.55 37.69
N GLU A 351 -3.63 27.47 38.30
CA GLU A 351 -3.33 28.01 39.64
C GLU A 351 -1.88 28.50 39.79
N GLY A 352 -1.31 29.05 38.71
CA GLY A 352 0.06 29.55 38.67
C GLY A 352 1.13 28.49 38.41
N GLN A 353 0.77 27.21 38.32
CA GLN A 353 1.71 26.11 38.07
C GLN A 353 1.68 25.59 36.63
N ALA A 354 2.84 25.24 36.09
CA ALA A 354 2.96 24.55 34.81
C ALA A 354 2.48 23.09 34.94
N VAL A 355 1.37 22.74 34.29
CA VAL A 355 0.75 21.40 34.42
C VAL A 355 0.89 20.54 33.17
N SER A 356 1.10 21.16 32.00
CA SER A 356 1.20 20.47 30.72
C SER A 356 2.05 21.27 29.75
N LEU A 357 2.73 20.57 28.84
CA LEU A 357 3.56 21.17 27.79
C LEU A 357 2.81 21.11 26.45
N ILE A 358 2.80 22.21 25.71
CA ILE A 358 2.26 22.30 24.35
C ILE A 358 3.32 21.84 23.36
N MET A 359 3.01 20.79 22.61
CA MET A 359 3.93 20.19 21.64
C MET A 359 3.67 20.74 20.23
N SER A 360 4.74 20.94 19.49
CA SER A 360 4.76 21.31 18.08
C SER A 360 5.60 20.30 17.29
N LEU A 361 5.09 19.89 16.14
CA LEU A 361 5.81 19.11 15.13
C LEU A 361 5.64 19.84 13.79
N ASP A 362 6.75 20.17 13.12
CA ASP A 362 6.77 20.91 11.86
C ASP A 362 5.95 22.22 11.87
N GLY A 363 5.93 22.91 13.01
CA GLY A 363 5.19 24.17 13.19
C GLY A 363 3.68 24.00 13.33
N GLN A 364 3.20 22.77 13.52
CA GLN A 364 1.79 22.45 13.75
C GLN A 364 1.56 21.96 15.18
N TYR A 365 0.36 22.20 15.72
CA TYR A 365 -0.01 21.72 17.05
C TYR A 365 -0.06 20.19 17.06
N PHE A 366 0.74 19.57 17.93
CA PHE A 366 0.90 18.12 17.99
C PHE A 366 0.29 17.50 19.26
N GLY A 367 -0.52 18.28 19.99
CA GLY A 367 -1.12 17.89 21.26
C GLY A 367 -0.38 18.47 22.47
N SER A 368 -0.73 17.98 23.66
CA SER A 368 -0.09 18.41 24.92
C SER A 368 0.30 17.23 25.78
N VAL A 369 1.43 17.32 26.48
CA VAL A 369 1.98 16.25 27.32
C VAL A 369 2.04 16.67 28.78
N SER A 370 1.46 15.84 29.65
CA SER A 370 1.48 16.03 31.11
C SER A 370 2.09 14.83 31.84
N LEU A 371 2.01 13.64 31.23
CA LEU A 371 2.60 12.42 31.77
C LEU A 371 4.11 12.44 31.55
N GLY A 372 4.88 12.08 32.57
CA GLY A 372 6.35 12.15 32.54
C GLY A 372 6.94 13.48 33.03
N LEU A 373 6.13 14.53 33.24
CA LEU A 373 6.57 15.68 34.03
C LEU A 373 6.62 15.30 35.50
N THR A 374 7.81 15.34 36.11
CA THR A 374 7.99 15.11 37.56
C THR A 374 7.59 16.35 38.36
N GLY A 375 7.45 16.21 39.69
CA GLY A 375 7.20 17.36 40.57
C GLY A 375 8.30 18.43 40.46
N GLU A 376 9.55 17.99 40.44
CA GLU A 376 10.73 18.86 40.25
C GLU A 376 10.69 19.61 38.92
N MET A 377 10.36 18.93 37.81
CA MET A 377 10.21 19.57 36.51
C MET A 377 9.12 20.63 36.52
N ARG A 378 7.96 20.35 37.13
CA ARG A 378 6.88 21.34 37.24
C ARG A 378 7.29 22.54 38.08
N ALA A 379 7.99 22.32 39.19
CA ALA A 379 8.50 23.39 40.04
C ALA A 379 9.50 24.27 39.28
N LEU A 380 10.44 23.66 38.56
CA LEU A 380 11.41 24.37 37.73
C LEU A 380 10.73 25.18 36.63
N LEU A 381 9.81 24.59 35.87
CA LEU A 381 9.07 25.31 34.84
C LEU A 381 8.21 26.45 35.42
N THR A 382 7.62 26.22 36.60
CA THR A 382 6.80 27.21 37.29
C THR A 382 7.63 28.39 37.81
N SER A 383 8.84 28.15 38.33
CA SER A 383 9.72 29.23 38.79
C SER A 383 10.17 30.15 37.67
N GLN A 384 10.13 29.68 36.43
CA GLN A 384 10.39 30.50 35.25
C GLN A 384 9.22 31.43 34.90
N LEU A 385 7.99 31.16 35.37
CA LEU A 385 6.79 31.95 35.05
C LEU A 385 6.69 33.29 35.83
N VAL A 386 7.66 33.62 36.68
CA VAL A 386 7.66 34.82 37.53
C VAL A 386 8.09 36.08 36.74
N PRO A 387 7.39 37.22 36.87
CA PRO A 387 7.75 38.49 36.22
C PRO A 387 9.22 38.86 36.45
N GLY A 388 9.97 39.17 35.38
CA GLY A 388 11.40 39.51 35.43
C GLY A 388 12.36 38.37 35.07
N ASN A 389 11.88 37.13 34.93
CA ASN A 389 12.62 36.05 34.25
C ASN A 389 12.25 36.00 32.77
N ALA A 390 13.14 35.43 31.93
CA ALA A 390 13.04 35.42 30.46
C ALA A 390 11.69 34.91 29.88
N PHE A 391 10.89 34.17 30.65
CA PHE A 391 9.57 33.68 30.22
C PHE A 391 8.39 34.62 30.54
N ALA A 392 8.57 35.62 31.39
CA ALA A 392 7.46 36.38 31.95
C ALA A 392 7.36 37.84 31.46
N ASP A 393 8.40 38.36 30.80
CA ASP A 393 8.47 39.78 30.42
C ASP A 393 8.31 40.02 28.91
N ARG A 394 7.20 39.50 28.37
CA ARG A 394 6.58 39.97 27.12
C ARG A 394 5.14 39.46 27.07
N ARG A 395 4.29 40.04 27.92
CA ARG A 395 2.84 39.86 27.84
C ARG A 395 2.32 40.42 26.52
N SER A 396 2.26 39.57 25.51
CA SER A 396 1.12 39.59 24.63
C SER A 396 0.39 38.30 24.88
N GLN A 397 -0.87 38.39 25.32
CA GLN A 397 -1.80 37.26 25.25
C GLN A 397 -1.96 36.71 23.80
N TYR A 398 -1.28 37.34 22.83
CA TYR A 398 -1.18 37.03 21.41
C TYR A 398 0.25 37.23 20.86
N GLY A 399 1.29 37.00 21.67
CA GLY A 399 2.68 37.05 21.18
C GLY A 399 2.88 35.89 20.21
N ASN A 400 3.39 36.18 19.00
CA ASN A 400 3.47 35.29 17.83
C ASN A 400 3.08 33.83 18.12
N LEU A 401 1.82 33.49 17.84
CA LEU A 401 1.36 32.12 17.95
C LEU A 401 2.35 31.21 17.20
N PRO A 402 2.87 30.14 17.82
CA PRO A 402 3.85 29.26 17.17
C PRO A 402 3.20 28.37 16.09
N PHE A 403 1.93 28.62 15.78
CA PHE A 403 1.10 27.91 14.84
C PHE A 403 0.42 28.93 13.90
N PRO A 404 0.04 28.55 12.67
CA PRO A 404 -0.71 29.43 11.78
C PRO A 404 -2.06 29.88 12.36
N THR A 405 -2.74 29.01 13.10
CA THR A 405 -4.04 29.27 13.74
C THR A 405 -4.13 28.59 15.10
N LEU A 406 -4.94 29.15 16.00
CA LEU A 406 -5.14 28.56 17.32
C LEU A 406 -6.01 27.30 17.20
N HIS A 407 -5.46 26.16 17.61
CA HIS A 407 -6.18 24.90 17.58
C HIS A 407 -7.38 24.91 18.56
N PRO A 408 -8.54 24.34 18.21
CA PRO A 408 -9.73 24.31 19.08
C PRO A 408 -9.48 23.79 20.51
N ASP A 409 -8.67 22.74 20.66
CA ASP A 409 -8.29 22.16 21.97
C ASP A 409 -7.52 23.10 22.91
N LEU A 410 -7.03 24.23 22.39
CA LEU A 410 -6.34 25.25 23.17
C LEU A 410 -7.24 26.42 23.53
N LYS A 411 -8.46 26.47 22.99
CA LYS A 411 -9.40 27.58 23.22
C LYS A 411 -9.84 27.60 24.68
N GLY A 412 -9.62 28.74 25.34
CA GLY A 412 -9.98 28.95 26.75
C GLY A 412 -8.96 28.44 27.76
N GLU A 413 -7.88 27.79 27.31
CA GLU A 413 -6.77 27.38 28.18
C GLU A 413 -5.85 28.58 28.50
N LYS A 414 -5.35 28.64 29.74
CA LYS A 414 -4.33 29.62 30.12
C LYS A 414 -2.96 29.11 29.71
N ILE A 415 -2.40 29.70 28.66
CA ILE A 415 -1.14 29.26 28.05
C ILE A 415 -0.10 30.37 28.16
N VAL A 416 1.13 30.00 28.50
CA VAL A 416 2.33 30.83 28.38
C VAL A 416 3.15 30.29 27.23
N TRP A 417 3.28 31.07 26.15
CA TRP A 417 4.08 30.70 24.98
C TRP A 417 5.57 30.94 25.25
N LEU A 418 6.43 30.06 24.75
CA LEU A 418 7.87 30.17 24.90
C LEU A 418 8.45 30.98 23.74
N GLU A 419 9.43 31.83 24.03
CA GLU A 419 10.15 32.60 23.00
C GLU A 419 11.02 31.70 22.12
N GLN A 420 11.63 30.69 22.72
CA GLN A 420 12.42 29.67 22.04
C GLN A 420 11.82 28.29 22.26
N PRO A 421 11.61 27.50 21.19
CA PRO A 421 11.13 26.14 21.33
C PRO A 421 12.16 25.26 22.06
N ILE A 422 11.70 24.43 22.99
CA ILE A 422 12.56 23.49 23.72
C ILE A 422 12.43 22.10 23.07
N PRO A 423 13.48 21.55 22.44
CA PRO A 423 13.40 20.22 21.85
C PRO A 423 13.24 19.16 22.95
N CYS A 424 12.33 18.22 22.74
CA CYS A 424 12.07 17.09 23.64
C CYS A 424 11.76 15.84 22.83
N THR A 425 12.01 14.67 23.40
CA THR A 425 11.47 13.41 22.89
C THR A 425 10.24 13.02 23.71
N VAL A 426 9.15 12.69 23.01
CA VAL A 426 7.92 12.17 23.61
C VAL A 426 7.62 10.80 23.07
N THR A 427 6.89 10.01 23.87
CA THR A 427 6.34 8.73 23.44
C THR A 427 4.82 8.72 23.41
N GLY A 428 4.21 7.94 22.52
CA GLY A 428 2.75 7.82 22.43
C GLY A 428 2.30 6.58 21.68
N LEU A 429 0.98 6.38 21.58
CA LEU A 429 0.39 5.17 20.98
C LEU A 429 0.25 5.28 19.45
N GLU A 430 -0.20 6.43 18.96
CA GLU A 430 -0.47 6.69 17.54
C GLU A 430 -0.67 8.20 17.30
N ILE A 431 -0.53 8.64 16.05
CA ILE A 431 -0.91 9.98 15.61
C ILE A 431 -2.38 9.94 15.17
N THR A 432 -3.22 10.81 15.73
CA THR A 432 -4.65 10.88 15.40
C THR A 432 -4.90 11.44 14.01
N GLU A 433 -6.13 11.29 13.52
CA GLU A 433 -6.55 11.85 12.23
C GLU A 433 -6.40 13.37 12.14
N ALA A 434 -6.47 14.05 13.28
CA ALA A 434 -6.27 15.48 13.46
C ALA A 434 -4.79 15.88 13.60
N GLY A 435 -3.86 14.93 13.45
CA GLY A 435 -2.41 15.19 13.47
C GLY A 435 -1.82 15.34 14.88
N GLN A 436 -2.45 14.80 15.93
CA GLN A 436 -1.97 14.93 17.32
C GLN A 436 -1.46 13.60 17.86
N LEU A 437 -0.53 13.61 18.81
CA LEU A 437 -0.08 12.39 19.48
C LEU A 437 -1.09 11.92 20.53
N ARG A 438 -1.52 10.66 20.43
CA ARG A 438 -2.43 10.02 21.40
C ARG A 438 -1.66 9.41 22.56
N HIS A 439 -2.12 9.67 23.79
CA HIS A 439 -1.46 9.27 25.04
C HIS A 439 0.02 9.68 25.12
N PRO A 440 0.33 10.98 24.93
CA PRO A 440 1.70 11.43 24.96
C PRO A 440 2.29 11.31 26.38
N LYS A 441 3.53 10.88 26.47
CA LYS A 441 4.36 10.84 27.67
C LYS A 441 5.72 11.44 27.36
N LEU A 442 6.19 12.34 28.21
CA LEU A 442 7.52 12.92 28.10
C LEU A 442 8.56 11.82 28.34
N ALA A 443 9.46 11.63 27.37
CA ALA A 443 10.55 10.66 27.47
C ALA A 443 11.84 11.35 27.93
N SER A 444 12.21 12.48 27.32
CA SER A 444 13.38 13.27 27.70
C SER A 444 13.29 14.71 27.20
N PHE A 445 14.01 15.61 27.87
CA PHE A 445 14.38 16.93 27.31
C PHE A 445 15.64 16.79 26.46
N GLY A 446 15.75 17.55 25.36
CA GLY A 446 16.79 17.40 24.33
C GLY A 446 16.35 16.52 23.15
N ARG A 447 17.02 16.65 22.00
CA ARG A 447 16.85 15.72 20.86
C ARG A 447 17.61 14.43 21.14
N ARG A 448 17.16 13.31 20.57
CA ARG A 448 18.02 12.12 20.50
C ARG A 448 19.25 12.45 19.66
N GLY A 449 20.43 12.19 20.24
CA GLY A 449 21.72 12.27 19.55
C GLY A 449 21.95 11.07 18.65
#